data_AF-A0A0S7Y2Z8-F1
#
_entry.id   AF-A0A0S7Y2Z8-F1
#
_cell.length_a   1.000
_cell.length_b   1.000
_cell.length_c   1.000
_cell.angle_alpha   90.00
_cell.angle_beta   90.00
_cell.angle_gamma   90.00
#
_symmetry.space_group_name_H-M   'P 1'
#
loop_
_entity.id
_entity.type
_entity.pdbx_description
1 polymer ?
#
loop_
_entity_poly.entity_id
_entity_poly.type
_entity_poly.pdbx_seq_one_letter_code
_entity_poly.pdbx_strand_id
1 'polypeptide(L)'
;MREEKNIFCFLLLFYGLIFAFFHIMPTFLKGFLKKPLTWGDVLDFLTPFVVIPFVYLLYSRIKKALHSLPHLPKARMTLTGVMLAFAFLLYVDGHGLHLSSNSIARLLQNMKDSELYKATYLFDEIISHFMWHGGIFLISISLIIIAYKLPLKSLTKSNIALLSIGAAFYGFNFSVDGIEGQTVVFTFPAACFGFILALYLYLRREKEGSQNPFLLFYIIAYLVSLLLFAYWGVSHSGFPQFSEVGWI
;
A
#
# COMPACT_ATOMS: atom_id res chain seq x y z
N MET A 1 20.03 -14.72 -13.24
CA MET A 1 18.81 -15.56 -13.07
C MET A 1 18.57 -16.11 -11.65
N ARG A 2 19.45 -16.92 -11.01
CA ARG A 2 19.19 -17.40 -9.63
C ARG A 2 19.29 -16.28 -8.59
N GLU A 3 20.26 -15.40 -8.79
CA GLU A 3 20.52 -14.22 -7.96
C GLU A 3 19.38 -13.18 -8.05
N GLU A 4 18.90 -12.88 -9.25
CA GLU A 4 17.77 -11.95 -9.47
C GLU A 4 16.46 -12.41 -8.84
N LYS A 5 16.19 -13.73 -8.81
CA LYS A 5 15.01 -14.29 -8.12
C LYS A 5 15.02 -13.95 -6.63
N ASN A 6 16.17 -14.15 -5.98
CA ASN A 6 16.32 -13.93 -4.56
C ASN A 6 16.21 -12.44 -4.24
N ILE A 7 16.76 -11.57 -5.10
CA ILE A 7 16.67 -10.12 -4.96
C ILE A 7 15.21 -9.65 -4.98
N PHE A 8 14.38 -10.07 -5.95
CA PHE A 8 12.98 -9.62 -5.99
C PHE A 8 12.16 -10.09 -4.80
N CYS A 9 12.33 -11.33 -4.34
CA CYS A 9 11.61 -11.85 -3.19
C CYS A 9 12.02 -11.12 -1.90
N PHE A 10 13.31 -10.83 -1.76
CA PHE A 10 13.83 -10.02 -0.66
C PHE A 10 13.31 -8.59 -0.69
N LEU A 11 13.35 -7.92 -1.85
CA LEU A 11 12.81 -6.57 -1.99
C LEU A 11 11.31 -6.53 -1.68
N LEU A 12 10.53 -7.54 -2.07
CA LEU A 12 9.11 -7.62 -1.75
C LEU A 12 8.85 -7.90 -0.25
N LEU A 13 9.70 -8.68 0.41
CA LEU A 13 9.67 -8.80 1.87
C LEU A 13 9.86 -7.43 2.52
N PHE A 14 10.93 -6.73 2.16
CA PHE A 14 11.23 -5.41 2.71
C PHE A 14 10.16 -4.37 2.35
N TYR A 15 9.59 -4.45 1.16
CA TYR A 15 8.48 -3.59 0.76
C TYR A 15 7.30 -3.73 1.73
N GLY A 16 6.84 -4.96 1.99
CA GLY A 16 5.76 -5.20 2.93
C GLY A 16 6.08 -4.75 4.35
N LEU A 17 7.30 -5.02 4.84
CA LEU A 17 7.75 -4.62 6.18
C LEU A 17 7.88 -3.11 6.34
N ILE A 18 8.52 -2.42 5.37
CA ILE A 18 8.65 -0.96 5.37
C ILE A 18 7.28 -0.33 5.31
N PHE A 19 6.43 -0.81 4.40
CA PHE A 19 5.07 -0.28 4.24
C PHE A 19 4.28 -0.39 5.55
N ALA A 20 4.24 -1.58 6.15
CA ALA A 20 3.57 -1.80 7.44
C ALA A 20 4.17 -0.96 8.58
N PHE A 21 5.50 -0.93 8.71
CA PHE A 21 6.17 -0.17 9.76
C PHE A 21 5.81 1.32 9.70
N PHE A 22 5.90 1.93 8.53
CA PHE A 22 5.71 3.38 8.39
C PHE A 22 4.25 3.84 8.49
N HIS A 23 3.27 2.95 8.30
CA HIS A 23 1.84 3.31 8.42
C HIS A 23 1.28 2.93 9.80
N ILE A 24 1.72 1.81 10.39
CA ILE A 24 1.20 1.36 11.69
C ILE A 24 1.95 2.02 12.86
N MET A 25 3.28 2.10 12.80
CA MET A 25 4.08 2.58 13.94
C MET A 25 3.72 4.02 14.41
N PRO A 26 3.39 4.99 13.53
CA PRO A 26 3.03 6.34 13.95
C PRO A 26 1.95 6.40 15.02
N THR A 27 0.93 5.55 14.94
CA THR A 27 -0.20 5.47 15.91
C THR A 27 0.26 5.14 17.34
N PHE A 28 1.38 4.42 17.50
CA PHE A 28 1.92 4.02 18.80
C PHE A 28 2.94 5.02 19.37
N LEU A 29 3.39 5.99 18.58
CA LEU A 29 4.43 6.95 18.96
C LEU A 29 3.84 8.23 19.59
N LYS A 30 3.25 8.10 20.78
CA LYS A 30 2.76 9.23 21.59
C LYS A 30 3.96 9.92 22.29
N GLY A 31 4.21 11.23 22.09
CA GLY A 31 5.31 11.92 22.79
C GLY A 31 5.79 13.30 22.26
N PHE A 32 6.45 14.05 23.17
CA PHE A 32 6.70 15.50 23.32
C PHE A 32 7.49 16.25 22.23
N LEU A 33 7.08 16.24 20.97
CA LEU A 33 7.32 17.46 20.18
C LEU A 33 6.34 18.54 20.71
N LYS A 34 6.76 19.81 20.71
CA LYS A 34 5.87 20.88 21.20
C LYS A 34 4.53 20.77 20.45
N LYS A 35 3.41 20.81 21.18
CA LYS A 35 2.07 20.91 20.55
C LYS A 35 2.15 21.98 19.44
N PRO A 36 1.75 21.66 18.20
CA PRO A 36 0.86 20.56 17.82
C PRO A 36 1.51 19.24 17.32
N LEU A 37 2.85 19.14 17.24
CA LEU A 37 3.52 17.99 16.62
C LEU A 37 3.84 16.85 17.62
N THR A 38 3.93 15.62 17.12
CA THR A 38 4.23 14.38 17.83
C THR A 38 5.30 13.58 17.08
N TRP A 39 5.88 12.56 17.73
CA TRP A 39 6.79 11.64 17.03
C TRP A 39 6.09 10.83 15.93
N GLY A 40 4.80 10.52 16.11
CA GLY A 40 3.96 9.94 15.06
C GLY A 40 3.98 10.81 13.80
N ASP A 41 3.73 12.11 13.94
CA ASP A 41 3.73 13.05 12.79
C ASP A 41 5.08 13.12 12.06
N VAL A 42 6.19 13.03 12.80
CA VAL A 42 7.52 13.00 12.17
C VAL A 42 7.69 11.72 11.37
N LEU A 43 7.24 10.58 11.91
CA LEU A 43 7.33 9.32 11.19
C LEU A 43 6.39 9.32 9.97
N ASP A 44 5.17 9.80 10.10
CA ASP A 44 4.21 10.00 9.00
C ASP A 44 4.77 10.93 7.92
N PHE A 45 5.40 12.03 8.32
CA PHE A 45 6.09 12.92 7.39
C PHE A 45 7.19 12.19 6.60
N LEU A 46 7.93 11.28 7.25
CA LEU A 46 8.99 10.50 6.61
C LEU A 46 8.46 9.37 5.73
N THR A 47 7.21 8.93 5.92
CA THR A 47 6.61 7.79 5.23
C THR A 47 6.71 7.91 3.70
N PRO A 48 6.29 9.01 3.04
CA PRO A 48 6.47 9.17 1.60
C PRO A 48 7.93 9.16 1.14
N PHE A 49 8.84 9.73 1.93
CA PHE A 49 10.27 9.78 1.60
C PHE A 49 10.96 8.42 1.67
N VAL A 50 10.35 7.43 2.31
CA VAL A 50 10.87 6.06 2.37
C VAL A 50 10.14 5.14 1.41
N VAL A 51 8.80 5.18 1.42
CA VAL A 51 7.96 4.28 0.60
C VAL A 51 8.15 4.57 -0.88
N ILE A 52 8.14 5.84 -1.32
CA ILE A 52 8.22 6.18 -2.74
C ILE A 52 9.56 5.78 -3.36
N PRO A 53 10.73 6.11 -2.78
CA PRO A 53 12.00 5.64 -3.33
C PRO A 53 12.10 4.12 -3.37
N PHE A 54 11.53 3.41 -2.40
CA PHE A 54 11.54 1.95 -2.37
C PHE A 54 10.65 1.34 -3.48
N VAL A 55 9.46 1.90 -3.70
CA VAL A 55 8.59 1.53 -4.82
C VAL A 55 9.25 1.84 -6.16
N TYR A 56 9.90 3.00 -6.28
CA TYR A 56 10.65 3.37 -7.49
C TYR A 56 11.83 2.43 -7.74
N LEU A 57 12.51 1.97 -6.69
CA LEU A 57 13.57 0.96 -6.79
C LEU A 57 13.00 -0.36 -7.34
N LEU A 58 11.87 -0.85 -6.80
CA LEU A 58 11.18 -2.04 -7.32
C LEU A 58 10.84 -1.87 -8.81
N TYR A 59 10.16 -0.77 -9.16
CA TYR A 59 9.78 -0.45 -10.53
C TYR A 59 10.99 -0.40 -11.47
N SER A 60 12.06 0.28 -11.06
CA SER A 60 13.29 0.42 -11.85
C SER A 60 14.00 -0.92 -12.06
N ARG A 61 14.02 -1.78 -11.04
CA ARG A 61 14.58 -3.14 -11.14
C ARG A 61 13.77 -4.02 -12.09
N ILE A 62 12.44 -3.96 -12.02
CA ILE A 62 11.56 -4.65 -12.97
C ILE A 62 11.82 -4.13 -14.39
N LYS A 63 11.83 -2.81 -14.59
CA LYS A 63 12.08 -2.17 -15.88
C LYS A 63 13.41 -2.62 -16.48
N LYS A 64 14.49 -2.65 -15.68
CA LYS A 64 15.81 -3.14 -16.10
C LYS A 64 15.77 -4.61 -16.52
N ALA A 65 15.11 -5.48 -15.74
CA ALA A 65 14.97 -6.89 -16.06
C ALA A 65 14.11 -7.16 -17.31
N LEU A 66 13.20 -6.24 -17.65
CA LEU A 66 12.38 -6.33 -18.85
C LEU A 66 13.08 -5.77 -20.10
N HIS A 67 14.00 -4.81 -19.95
CA HIS A 67 14.76 -4.26 -21.08
C HIS A 67 15.64 -5.30 -21.79
N SER A 68 16.03 -6.38 -21.09
CA SER A 68 16.75 -7.51 -21.70
C SER A 68 15.85 -8.43 -22.52
N LEU A 69 14.53 -8.22 -22.54
CA LEU A 69 13.60 -9.02 -23.34
C LEU A 69 13.37 -8.38 -24.72
N PRO A 70 13.45 -9.16 -25.82
CA PRO A 70 13.04 -8.69 -27.12
C PRO A 70 11.52 -8.42 -27.13
N HIS A 71 11.12 -7.30 -27.74
CA HIS A 71 9.71 -6.91 -28.00
C HIS A 71 8.84 -6.48 -26.80
N LEU A 72 9.39 -5.86 -25.74
CA LEU A 72 8.52 -5.25 -24.74
C LEU A 72 7.78 -4.03 -25.33
N PRO A 73 6.43 -3.94 -25.25
CA PRO A 73 5.71 -2.80 -25.81
C PRO A 73 6.05 -1.50 -25.06
N LYS A 74 6.68 -0.54 -25.76
CA LYS A 74 7.01 0.81 -25.23
C LYS A 74 5.80 1.50 -24.60
N ALA A 75 4.60 1.26 -25.15
CA ALA A 75 3.33 1.76 -24.63
C ALA A 75 3.06 1.30 -23.19
N ARG A 76 3.34 0.04 -22.84
CA ARG A 76 3.13 -0.49 -21.47
C ARG A 76 4.07 0.18 -20.47
N MET A 77 5.34 0.36 -20.85
CA MET A 77 6.31 1.04 -19.99
C MET A 77 5.90 2.48 -19.73
N THR A 78 5.46 3.18 -20.78
CA THR A 78 4.97 4.56 -20.67
C THR A 78 3.73 4.63 -19.79
N LEU A 79 2.74 3.78 -20.03
CA LEU A 79 1.50 3.73 -19.25
C LEU A 79 1.78 3.47 -17.77
N THR A 80 2.53 2.43 -17.44
CA THR A 80 2.86 2.10 -16.03
C THR A 80 3.71 3.18 -15.36
N GLY A 81 4.58 3.88 -16.11
CA GLY A 81 5.33 5.01 -15.59
C GLY A 81 4.44 6.21 -15.27
N VAL A 82 3.49 6.54 -16.15
CA VAL A 82 2.50 7.60 -15.93
C VAL A 82 1.57 7.25 -14.77
N MET A 83 1.06 6.02 -14.72
CA MET A 83 0.23 5.54 -13.60
C MET A 83 1.00 5.63 -12.28
N LEU A 84 2.26 5.21 -12.26
CA LEU A 84 3.08 5.27 -11.05
C LEU A 84 3.37 6.72 -10.61
N ALA A 85 3.65 7.62 -11.57
CA ALA A 85 3.84 9.04 -11.27
C ALA A 85 2.57 9.66 -10.68
N PHE A 86 1.40 9.38 -11.26
CA PHE A 86 0.12 9.83 -10.73
C PHE A 86 -0.18 9.22 -9.35
N ALA A 87 0.16 7.94 -9.16
CA ALA A 87 0.02 7.26 -7.87
C ALA A 87 0.88 7.91 -6.78
N PHE A 88 2.11 8.31 -7.11
CA PHE A 88 2.99 9.04 -6.20
C PHE A 88 2.44 10.42 -5.85
N LEU A 89 1.87 11.16 -6.81
CA LEU A 89 1.22 12.44 -6.53
C LEU A 89 0.07 12.28 -5.54
N LEU A 90 -0.86 11.35 -5.82
CA LEU A 90 -1.97 11.07 -4.90
C LEU A 90 -1.51 10.64 -3.51
N TYR A 91 -0.48 9.80 -3.45
CA TYR A 91 0.09 9.32 -2.19
C TYR A 91 0.71 10.45 -1.36
N VAL A 92 1.55 11.29 -1.97
CA VAL A 92 2.20 12.42 -1.29
C VAL A 92 1.17 13.47 -0.87
N ASP A 93 0.27 13.86 -1.76
CA ASP A 93 -0.73 14.88 -1.48
C ASP A 93 -1.72 14.40 -0.40
N GLY A 94 -2.14 13.14 -0.46
CA GLY A 94 -2.95 12.51 0.58
C GLY A 94 -2.24 12.54 1.94
N HIS A 95 -0.99 12.07 2.02
CA HIS A 95 -0.18 12.14 3.25
C HIS A 95 -0.01 13.57 3.79
N GLY A 96 0.29 14.52 2.91
CA GLY A 96 0.49 15.92 3.29
C GLY A 96 -0.79 16.57 3.83
N LEU A 97 -1.93 16.29 3.20
CA LEU A 97 -3.24 16.75 3.67
C LEU A 97 -3.61 16.12 5.02
N HIS A 98 -3.40 14.81 5.19
CA HIS A 98 -3.64 14.09 6.45
C HIS A 98 -2.83 14.73 7.59
N LEU A 99 -1.51 14.78 7.42
CA LEU A 99 -0.58 15.28 8.43
C LEU A 99 -0.88 16.72 8.88
N SER A 100 -1.11 17.60 7.91
CA SER A 100 -1.42 19.01 8.18
C SER A 100 -2.78 19.17 8.86
N SER A 101 -3.79 18.41 8.43
CA SER A 101 -5.13 18.46 9.01
C SER A 101 -5.13 17.91 10.44
N ASN A 102 -4.44 16.80 10.70
CA ASN A 102 -4.31 16.22 12.04
C ASN A 102 -3.62 17.20 13.01
N SER A 103 -2.56 17.88 12.55
CA SER A 103 -1.88 18.92 13.34
C SER A 103 -2.81 20.09 13.69
N ILE A 104 -3.63 20.55 12.74
CA ILE A 104 -4.62 21.61 12.96
C ILE A 104 -5.73 21.12 13.90
N ALA A 105 -6.25 19.90 13.70
CA ALA A 105 -7.35 19.33 14.47
C ALA A 105 -7.04 19.29 15.98
N ARG A 106 -5.79 19.03 16.37
CA ARG A 106 -5.34 19.08 17.77
C ARG A 106 -5.46 20.45 18.42
N LEU A 107 -5.40 21.53 17.64
CA LEU A 107 -5.62 22.90 18.13
C LEU A 107 -7.11 23.25 18.22
N LEU A 108 -7.96 22.51 17.51
CA LEU A 108 -9.40 22.75 17.39
C LEU A 108 -10.26 21.87 18.31
N GLN A 109 -9.66 21.13 19.24
CA GLN A 109 -10.38 20.18 20.10
C GLN A 109 -11.55 20.78 20.89
N ASN A 110 -11.47 22.08 21.23
CA ASN A 110 -12.54 22.82 21.93
C ASN A 110 -13.54 23.50 20.97
N MET A 111 -13.45 23.24 19.67
CA MET A 111 -14.22 23.90 18.60
C MET A 111 -14.91 22.88 17.70
N LYS A 112 -15.29 21.70 18.22
CA LYS A 112 -15.84 20.59 17.43
C LYS A 112 -17.06 20.95 16.58
N ASP A 113 -17.87 21.90 17.04
CA ASP A 113 -19.08 22.34 16.32
C ASP A 113 -18.80 23.43 15.27
N SER A 114 -17.58 23.96 15.20
CA SER A 114 -17.22 25.03 14.29
C SER A 114 -17.05 24.54 12.84
N GLU A 115 -17.34 25.42 11.88
CA GLU A 115 -17.10 25.14 10.45
C GLU A 115 -15.63 24.86 10.16
N LEU A 116 -14.71 25.45 10.92
CA LEU A 116 -13.28 25.18 10.78
C LEU A 116 -12.94 23.73 11.17
N TYR A 117 -13.48 23.23 12.28
CA TYR A 117 -13.28 21.84 12.68
C TYR A 117 -13.86 20.86 11.64
N LYS A 118 -15.08 21.12 11.15
CA LYS A 118 -15.70 20.32 10.09
C LYS A 118 -14.90 20.32 8.80
N ALA A 119 -14.35 21.47 8.40
CA ALA A 119 -13.48 21.57 7.24
C ALA A 119 -12.19 20.77 7.42
N THR A 120 -11.54 20.88 8.59
CA THR A 120 -10.35 20.07 8.92
C THR A 120 -10.67 18.58 8.87
N TYR A 121 -11.78 18.15 9.45
CA TYR A 121 -12.24 16.75 9.38
C TYR A 121 -12.47 16.29 7.93
N LEU A 122 -13.10 17.12 7.09
CA LEU A 122 -13.32 16.79 5.68
C LEU A 122 -11.99 16.58 4.92
N PHE A 123 -11.01 17.45 5.14
CA PHE A 123 -9.71 17.33 4.50
C PHE A 123 -8.94 16.12 5.02
N ASP A 124 -8.99 15.86 6.32
CA ASP A 124 -8.33 14.74 6.97
C ASP A 124 -9.01 13.41 6.61
N GLU A 125 -10.19 13.15 7.15
CA GLU A 125 -10.83 11.84 7.15
C GLU A 125 -11.35 11.43 5.77
N ILE A 126 -11.78 12.40 4.96
CA ILE A 126 -12.42 12.09 3.68
C ILE A 126 -11.44 12.28 2.52
N ILE A 127 -10.95 13.50 2.29
CA ILE A 127 -10.19 13.76 1.06
C ILE A 127 -8.83 13.07 1.12
N SER A 128 -8.09 13.25 2.22
CA SER A 128 -6.71 12.78 2.31
C SER A 128 -6.61 11.25 2.26
N HIS A 129 -7.46 10.53 3.00
CA HIS A 129 -7.42 9.06 3.03
C HIS A 129 -7.81 8.44 1.69
N PHE A 130 -8.82 8.98 0.98
CA PHE A 130 -9.16 8.48 -0.36
C PHE A 130 -8.03 8.74 -1.36
N MET A 131 -7.35 9.88 -1.30
CA MET A 131 -6.19 10.17 -2.14
C MET A 131 -5.02 9.24 -1.82
N TRP A 132 -4.67 9.11 -0.54
CA TRP A 132 -3.60 8.25 -0.06
C TRP A 132 -3.83 6.78 -0.45
N HIS A 133 -4.99 6.21 -0.10
CA HIS A 133 -5.31 4.81 -0.40
C HIS A 133 -5.47 4.57 -1.91
N GLY A 134 -6.00 5.56 -2.64
CA GLY A 134 -6.02 5.56 -4.11
C GLY A 134 -4.61 5.48 -4.70
N GLY A 135 -3.66 6.24 -4.16
CA GLY A 135 -2.25 6.18 -4.51
C GLY A 135 -1.62 4.81 -4.23
N ILE A 136 -1.84 4.24 -3.04
CA ILE A 136 -1.35 2.89 -2.68
C ILE A 136 -1.87 1.83 -3.66
N PHE A 137 -3.17 1.87 -3.93
CA PHE A 137 -3.79 0.93 -4.84
C PHE A 137 -3.22 1.08 -6.25
N LEU A 138 -3.07 2.30 -6.75
CA LEU A 138 -2.52 2.55 -8.08
C LEU A 138 -1.03 2.19 -8.21
N ILE A 139 -0.24 2.33 -7.14
CA ILE A 139 1.12 1.78 -7.04
C ILE A 139 1.08 0.26 -7.24
N SER A 140 0.18 -0.42 -6.53
CA SER A 140 0.02 -1.88 -6.59
C SER A 140 -0.32 -2.34 -8.01
N ILE A 141 -1.31 -1.71 -8.64
CA ILE A 141 -1.72 -2.02 -10.01
C ILE A 141 -0.57 -1.75 -11.00
N SER A 142 0.15 -0.64 -10.84
CA SER A 142 1.30 -0.30 -11.69
C SER A 142 2.39 -1.37 -11.60
N LEU A 143 2.71 -1.84 -10.39
CA LEU A 143 3.69 -2.91 -10.15
C LEU A 143 3.22 -4.27 -10.69
N ILE A 144 1.93 -4.63 -10.53
CA ILE A 144 1.33 -5.84 -11.11
C ILE A 144 1.47 -5.84 -12.64
N ILE A 145 1.06 -4.73 -13.29
CA ILE A 145 1.03 -4.64 -14.76
C ILE A 145 2.44 -4.65 -15.35
N ILE A 146 3.38 -3.89 -14.77
CA ILE A 146 4.76 -3.87 -15.29
C ILE A 146 5.43 -5.23 -15.05
N ALA A 147 5.25 -5.84 -13.89
CA ALA A 147 5.89 -7.10 -13.55
C ALA A 147 5.29 -8.30 -14.29
N TYR A 148 4.10 -8.19 -14.90
CA TYR A 148 3.38 -9.31 -15.54
C TYR A 148 4.27 -10.22 -16.42
N LYS A 149 5.14 -9.64 -17.26
CA LYS A 149 6.02 -10.39 -18.17
C LYS A 149 7.43 -10.68 -17.62
N LEU A 150 7.65 -10.51 -16.32
CA LEU A 150 8.93 -10.81 -15.68
C LEU A 150 9.26 -12.31 -15.83
N PRO A 151 10.42 -12.68 -16.41
CA PRO A 151 10.73 -14.05 -16.81
C PRO A 151 11.38 -14.84 -15.67
N LEU A 152 10.57 -15.45 -14.79
CA LEU A 152 11.10 -16.25 -13.68
C LEU A 152 10.64 -17.70 -13.81
N LYS A 153 11.62 -18.60 -14.02
CA LYS A 153 11.39 -20.03 -14.32
C LYS A 153 10.86 -20.84 -13.13
N SER A 154 11.11 -20.42 -11.90
CA SER A 154 10.69 -21.13 -10.68
C SER A 154 11.07 -20.37 -9.41
N LEU A 155 10.23 -20.45 -8.39
CA LEU A 155 10.47 -19.98 -7.03
C LEU A 155 10.82 -21.16 -6.12
N THR A 156 11.78 -20.97 -5.22
CA THR A 156 12.11 -21.95 -4.18
C THR A 156 11.12 -21.82 -3.02
N LYS A 157 11.04 -22.84 -2.14
CA LYS A 157 10.23 -22.75 -0.90
C LYS A 157 10.63 -21.55 -0.03
N SER A 158 11.92 -21.26 0.07
CA SER A 158 12.43 -20.08 0.79
C SER A 158 11.92 -18.78 0.16
N ASN A 159 11.90 -18.69 -1.16
CA ASN A 159 11.40 -17.51 -1.86
C ASN A 159 9.91 -17.31 -1.61
N ILE A 160 9.12 -18.39 -1.64
CA ILE A 160 7.70 -18.34 -1.31
C ILE A 160 7.50 -17.88 0.13
N ALA A 161 8.26 -18.39 1.10
CA ALA A 161 8.17 -17.96 2.49
C ALA A 161 8.45 -16.45 2.67
N LEU A 162 9.53 -15.93 2.07
CA LEU A 162 9.85 -14.50 2.11
C LEU A 162 8.73 -13.64 1.50
N LEU A 163 8.19 -14.07 0.35
CA LEU A 163 7.07 -13.40 -0.30
C LEU A 163 5.82 -13.40 0.56
N SER A 164 5.47 -14.55 1.15
CA SER A 164 4.28 -14.68 1.99
C SER A 164 4.35 -13.79 3.23
N ILE A 165 5.52 -13.69 3.86
CA ILE A 165 5.71 -12.81 5.04
C ILE A 165 5.52 -11.35 4.62
N GLY A 166 6.23 -10.87 3.60
CA GLY A 166 6.08 -9.50 3.12
C GLY A 166 4.64 -9.18 2.70
N ALA A 167 4.02 -10.11 1.97
CA ALA A 167 2.64 -9.98 1.50
C ALA A 167 1.64 -9.92 2.67
N ALA A 168 1.85 -10.71 3.72
CA ALA A 168 1.00 -10.68 4.90
C ALA A 168 1.07 -9.33 5.62
N PHE A 169 2.28 -8.77 5.80
CA PHE A 169 2.44 -7.42 6.37
C PHE A 169 1.79 -6.34 5.51
N TYR A 170 1.98 -6.40 4.20
CA TYR A 170 1.34 -5.46 3.28
C TYR A 170 -0.19 -5.57 3.33
N GLY A 171 -0.73 -6.78 3.26
CA GLY A 171 -2.15 -7.05 3.28
C GLY A 171 -2.82 -6.66 4.60
N PHE A 172 -2.15 -6.95 5.72
CA PHE A 172 -2.56 -6.49 7.04
C PHE A 172 -2.64 -4.96 7.09
N ASN A 173 -1.58 -4.27 6.69
CA ASN A 173 -1.53 -2.82 6.67
C ASN A 173 -2.63 -2.21 5.79
N PHE A 174 -2.80 -2.72 4.58
CA PHE A 174 -3.83 -2.24 3.65
C PHE A 174 -5.25 -2.34 4.22
N SER A 175 -5.52 -3.37 5.03
CA SER A 175 -6.80 -3.48 5.75
C SER A 175 -6.89 -2.55 6.94
N VAL A 176 -5.82 -2.41 7.71
CA VAL A 176 -5.78 -1.51 8.87
C VAL A 176 -6.02 -0.07 8.42
N ASP A 177 -5.26 0.41 7.43
CA ASP A 177 -5.41 1.75 6.85
C ASP A 177 -6.84 1.97 6.30
N GLY A 178 -7.39 0.96 5.62
CA GLY A 178 -8.74 1.02 5.07
C GLY A 178 -9.83 1.17 6.13
N ILE A 179 -9.70 0.47 7.26
CA ILE A 179 -10.63 0.51 8.39
C ILE A 179 -10.46 1.80 9.19
N GLU A 180 -9.23 2.13 9.58
CA GLU A 180 -8.95 3.31 10.41
C GLU A 180 -9.27 4.60 9.65
N GLY A 181 -8.84 4.71 8.40
CA GLY A 181 -9.16 5.87 7.55
C GLY A 181 -10.59 5.88 6.99
N GLN A 182 -11.49 5.03 7.48
CA GLN A 182 -12.90 4.95 7.08
C GLN A 182 -13.15 4.84 5.56
N THR A 183 -12.22 4.24 4.82
CA THR A 183 -12.30 4.12 3.36
C THR A 183 -12.63 2.71 2.89
N VAL A 184 -13.16 1.85 3.77
CA VAL A 184 -13.51 0.45 3.44
C VAL A 184 -14.38 0.35 2.19
N VAL A 185 -15.29 1.30 1.98
CA VAL A 185 -16.14 1.39 0.77
C VAL A 185 -15.32 1.41 -0.53
N PHE A 186 -14.08 1.90 -0.48
CA PHE A 186 -13.13 1.90 -1.58
C PHE A 186 -12.09 0.77 -1.46
N THR A 187 -11.44 0.63 -0.30
CA THR A 187 -10.30 -0.28 -0.13
C THR A 187 -10.72 -1.76 -0.20
N PHE A 188 -11.93 -2.12 0.26
CA PHE A 188 -12.40 -3.50 0.15
C PHE A 188 -12.70 -3.91 -1.31
N PRO A 189 -13.47 -3.15 -2.12
CA PRO A 189 -13.57 -3.40 -3.56
C PRO A 189 -12.23 -3.36 -4.29
N ALA A 190 -11.32 -2.45 -3.91
CA ALA A 190 -9.97 -2.37 -4.48
C ALA A 190 -9.18 -3.66 -4.21
N ALA A 191 -9.24 -4.21 -2.99
CA ALA A 191 -8.63 -5.49 -2.65
C ALA A 191 -9.22 -6.65 -3.47
N CYS A 192 -10.54 -6.68 -3.67
CA CYS A 192 -11.21 -7.67 -4.52
C CYS A 192 -10.66 -7.60 -5.96
N PHE A 193 -10.63 -6.40 -6.53
CA PHE A 193 -10.12 -6.19 -7.89
C PHE A 193 -8.64 -6.56 -8.01
N GLY A 194 -7.81 -6.11 -7.06
CA GLY A 194 -6.39 -6.39 -7.02
C GLY A 194 -6.09 -7.89 -6.93
N PHE A 195 -6.83 -8.61 -6.08
CA PHE A 195 -6.75 -10.07 -5.95
C PHE A 195 -7.11 -10.77 -7.26
N ILE A 196 -8.27 -10.44 -7.84
CA ILE A 196 -8.75 -11.06 -9.09
C ILE A 196 -7.77 -10.80 -10.23
N LEU A 197 -7.30 -9.55 -10.39
CA LEU A 197 -6.34 -9.18 -11.42
C LEU A 197 -5.03 -9.95 -11.26
N ALA A 198 -4.46 -9.97 -10.05
CA ALA A 198 -3.19 -10.65 -9.79
C ALA A 198 -3.32 -12.16 -10.02
N LEU A 199 -4.41 -12.78 -9.54
CA LEU A 199 -4.70 -14.20 -9.74
C LEU A 199 -4.88 -14.55 -11.22
N TYR A 200 -5.69 -13.78 -11.94
CA TYR A 200 -5.91 -13.97 -13.37
C TYR A 200 -4.61 -13.91 -14.18
N LEU A 201 -3.79 -12.90 -13.91
CA LEU A 201 -2.49 -12.75 -14.56
C LEU A 201 -1.51 -13.86 -14.15
N TYR A 202 -1.56 -14.32 -12.90
CA TYR A 202 -0.72 -15.42 -12.41
C TYR A 202 -1.06 -16.72 -13.12
N LEU A 203 -2.34 -17.09 -13.18
CA LEU A 203 -2.81 -18.30 -13.85
C LEU A 203 -2.47 -18.30 -15.34
N ARG A 204 -2.48 -17.13 -16.00
CA ARG A 204 -2.01 -16.99 -17.38
C ARG A 204 -0.51 -17.27 -17.52
N ARG A 205 0.31 -16.77 -16.59
CA ARG A 205 1.76 -16.98 -16.61
C ARG A 205 2.17 -18.40 -16.21
N GLU A 206 1.41 -19.03 -15.32
CA GLU A 206 1.62 -20.41 -14.92
C GLU A 206 1.43 -21.37 -16.11
N LYS A 207 0.41 -21.14 -16.96
CA LYS A 207 0.24 -21.87 -18.23
C LYS A 207 1.42 -21.69 -19.19
N GLU A 208 2.13 -20.56 -19.10
CA GLU A 208 3.36 -20.28 -19.85
C GLU A 208 4.63 -20.82 -19.13
N GLY A 209 4.49 -21.57 -18.03
CA GLY A 209 5.59 -22.14 -17.26
C GLY A 209 6.40 -21.13 -16.43
N SER A 210 5.82 -19.96 -16.15
CA SER A 210 6.49 -18.85 -15.45
C SER A 210 5.83 -18.57 -14.10
N GLN A 211 6.62 -18.53 -13.04
CA GLN A 211 6.16 -18.12 -11.71
C GLN A 211 6.55 -16.66 -11.46
N ASN A 212 5.60 -15.80 -11.14
CA ASN A 212 5.85 -14.37 -10.97
C ASN A 212 5.73 -13.95 -9.50
N PRO A 213 6.83 -13.54 -8.83
CA PRO A 213 6.84 -13.22 -7.41
C PRO A 213 5.97 -11.99 -7.09
N PHE A 214 5.85 -11.01 -7.99
CA PHE A 214 5.00 -9.85 -7.77
C PHE A 214 3.52 -10.24 -7.79
N LEU A 215 3.12 -11.07 -8.74
CA LEU A 215 1.73 -11.54 -8.82
C LEU A 215 1.40 -12.39 -7.59
N LEU A 216 2.29 -13.30 -7.19
CA LEU A 216 2.09 -14.12 -5.98
C LEU A 216 2.03 -13.26 -4.71
N PHE A 217 2.91 -12.26 -4.59
CA PHE A 217 2.88 -11.29 -3.49
C PHE A 217 1.52 -10.59 -3.38
N TYR A 218 1.03 -10.01 -4.48
CA TYR A 218 -0.25 -9.30 -4.43
C TYR A 218 -1.47 -10.23 -4.29
N ILE A 219 -1.43 -11.46 -4.80
CA ILE A 219 -2.47 -12.47 -4.51
C ILE A 219 -2.55 -12.71 -3.00
N ILE A 220 -1.41 -13.00 -2.36
CA ILE A 220 -1.39 -13.29 -0.92
C ILE A 220 -1.77 -12.05 -0.12
N ALA A 221 -1.24 -10.88 -0.48
CA ALA A 221 -1.49 -9.65 0.24
C ALA A 221 -2.97 -9.26 0.19
N TYR A 222 -3.57 -9.24 -0.99
CA TYR A 222 -4.99 -8.93 -1.10
C TYR A 222 -5.87 -10.04 -0.52
N LEU A 223 -5.49 -11.32 -0.60
CA LEU A 223 -6.22 -12.37 0.11
C LEU A 223 -6.23 -12.13 1.63
N VAL A 224 -5.07 -11.81 2.21
CA VAL A 224 -4.97 -11.44 3.63
C VAL A 224 -5.86 -10.25 3.94
N SER A 225 -5.82 -9.19 3.11
CA SER A 225 -6.69 -8.03 3.31
C SER A 225 -8.18 -8.38 3.26
N LEU A 226 -8.60 -9.19 2.29
CA LEU A 226 -10.00 -9.61 2.14
C LEU A 226 -10.48 -10.42 3.34
N LEU A 227 -9.63 -11.32 3.85
CA LEU A 227 -9.94 -12.10 5.05
C LEU A 227 -10.07 -11.21 6.29
N LEU A 228 -9.21 -10.20 6.42
CA LEU A 228 -9.26 -9.26 7.54
C LEU A 228 -10.47 -8.32 7.47
N PHE A 229 -10.78 -7.77 6.29
CA PHE A 229 -12.01 -6.98 6.09
C PHE A 229 -13.25 -7.82 6.41
N ALA A 230 -13.33 -9.05 5.90
CA ALA A 230 -14.46 -9.93 6.17
C ALA A 230 -14.57 -10.26 7.67
N TYR A 231 -13.46 -10.59 8.31
CA TYR A 231 -13.41 -10.86 9.75
C TYR A 231 -13.86 -9.65 10.58
N TRP A 232 -13.32 -8.47 10.31
CA TRP A 232 -13.67 -7.23 11.02
C TRP A 232 -15.15 -6.88 10.81
N GLY A 233 -15.59 -6.88 9.55
CA GLY A 233 -16.97 -6.62 9.14
C GLY A 233 -18.00 -7.49 9.85
N VAL A 234 -17.72 -8.81 9.95
CA VAL A 234 -18.61 -9.76 10.62
C VAL A 234 -18.54 -9.63 12.13
N SER A 235 -17.33 -9.51 12.71
CA SER A 235 -17.14 -9.48 14.17
C SER A 235 -17.71 -8.22 14.84
N HIS A 236 -17.74 -7.10 14.13
CA HIS A 236 -18.21 -5.81 14.65
C HIS A 236 -19.54 -5.35 14.03
N SER A 237 -20.18 -6.19 13.20
CA SER A 237 -21.41 -5.85 12.45
C SER A 237 -21.29 -4.55 11.63
N GLY A 238 -20.09 -4.30 11.10
CA GLY A 238 -19.73 -3.03 10.46
C GLY A 238 -18.22 -2.85 10.43
N PHE A 239 -17.78 -1.64 10.08
CA PHE A 239 -16.36 -1.29 10.03
C PHE A 239 -16.05 -0.09 10.94
N PRO A 240 -16.26 -0.22 12.26
CA PRO A 240 -15.79 0.82 13.19
C PRO A 240 -14.27 0.93 13.11
N GLN A 241 -13.75 2.13 13.39
CA GLN A 241 -12.31 2.35 13.46
C GLN A 241 -11.70 1.56 14.64
N PHE A 242 -10.40 1.28 14.60
CA PHE A 242 -9.71 0.64 15.73
C PHE A 242 -9.67 1.57 16.95
N SER A 243 -9.54 2.88 16.71
CA SER A 243 -9.61 3.91 17.75
C SER A 243 -10.98 3.99 18.42
N GLU A 244 -12.08 3.77 17.67
CA GLU A 244 -13.45 3.75 18.21
C GLU A 244 -13.70 2.59 19.18
N VAL A 245 -13.01 1.46 18.99
CA VAL A 245 -13.09 0.27 19.87
C VAL A 245 -11.95 0.19 20.88
N GLY A 246 -11.11 1.23 20.98
CA GLY A 246 -10.07 1.35 22.00
C GLY A 246 -8.84 0.45 21.79
N TRP A 247 -8.57 0.04 20.55
CA TRP A 247 -7.38 -0.78 20.25
C TRP A 247 -6.10 0.06 20.11
N ILE A 248 -6.22 1.37 19.81
CA ILE A 248 -5.10 2.32 19.63
C ILE A 248 -5.42 3.70 20.22
#